data_AF-A0A7Z9P0B2-F1
#
_entry.id   AF-A0A7Z9P0B2-F1
#
_cell.length_a   1.000
_cell.length_b   1.000
_cell.length_c   1.000
_cell.angle_alpha   90.00
_cell.angle_beta   90.00
_cell.angle_gamma   90.00
#
_symmetry.space_group_name_H-M   'P 1'
#
loop_
_entity.id
_entity.type
_entity.pdbx_description
1 polymer ?
#
loop_
_entity_poly.entity_id
_entity_poly.type
_entity_poly.pdbx_seq_one_letter_code
_entity_poly.pdbx_strand_id
1 'polypeptide(L)'
;MTTESKTKSPIADDLSQMRVALSMPCRRCGYELKELGADGDCPECGEPIRLTIIEVVDPTSRRLQPIHKPKSVGNSIASVVLFYFVAIIIAVLALVSRAPESLPIPSALRSISTISFVWTSALTSIIAFTCLLPMMRMCKRQELAGCRKGLVMTFSGLWLWAISMGINAWLLLNIKMQSTEVAMLFDICLPVVSAGLVFSGFRHLVPRLGQRSRAFRQAQGSRQRMNDLLAALIVIIVGRTFLAVSDTDSNLALLGLIIMVMSLSLIVIGLGYLLRNVIWIRNALITPPPALIDLLHLRG
;
A
#
# COMPACT_ATOMS: atom_id res chain seq x y z
N MET A 1 -30.71 -12.80 -44.61
CA MET A 1 -29.24 -12.67 -44.68
C MET A 1 -28.89 -11.24 -44.29
N THR A 2 -28.69 -10.99 -43.01
CA THR A 2 -28.22 -9.71 -42.48
C THR A 2 -26.70 -9.70 -42.55
N THR A 3 -26.16 -8.86 -43.41
CA THR A 3 -24.74 -8.56 -43.52
C THR A 3 -24.27 -7.89 -42.22
N GLU A 4 -23.69 -8.67 -41.31
CA GLU A 4 -22.93 -8.14 -40.18
C GLU A 4 -21.76 -7.32 -40.75
N SER A 5 -21.93 -5.99 -40.81
CA SER A 5 -20.81 -5.11 -41.01
C SER A 5 -19.92 -5.24 -39.77
N LYS A 6 -18.86 -6.04 -39.88
CA LYS A 6 -17.77 -6.05 -38.90
C LYS A 6 -17.29 -4.62 -38.75
N THR A 7 -17.69 -3.96 -37.67
CA THR A 7 -17.19 -2.66 -37.25
C THR A 7 -15.70 -2.82 -36.95
N LYS A 8 -14.88 -2.74 -38.01
CA LYS A 8 -13.43 -2.68 -37.88
C LYS A 8 -13.12 -1.49 -36.97
N SER A 9 -12.42 -1.73 -35.87
CA SER A 9 -12.01 -0.62 -35.01
C SER A 9 -11.12 0.30 -35.85
N PRO A 10 -11.36 1.62 -35.88
CA PRO A 10 -10.59 2.55 -36.72
C PRO A 10 -9.09 2.55 -36.43
N ILE A 11 -8.67 1.99 -35.28
CA ILE A 11 -7.27 1.83 -34.87
C ILE A 11 -6.55 0.72 -35.66
N ALA A 12 -7.29 -0.27 -36.18
CA ALA A 12 -6.69 -1.44 -36.81
C ALA A 12 -6.22 -1.17 -38.25
N ASP A 13 -6.93 -0.32 -39.01
CA ASP A 13 -6.51 0.05 -40.36
C ASP A 13 -5.34 1.07 -40.34
N ASP A 14 -5.21 1.86 -39.26
CA ASP A 14 -4.17 2.89 -39.08
C ASP A 14 -2.77 2.30 -38.81
N LEU A 15 -2.69 1.11 -38.21
CA LEU A 15 -1.41 0.46 -37.88
C LEU A 15 -0.58 0.06 -39.12
N SER A 16 -1.23 -0.19 -40.26
CA SER A 16 -0.54 -0.58 -41.50
C SER A 16 0.40 0.50 -42.06
N GLN A 17 0.13 1.76 -41.71
CA GLN A 17 0.93 2.92 -42.11
C GLN A 17 1.95 3.32 -41.04
N MET A 18 2.00 2.62 -39.90
CA MET A 18 2.86 2.96 -38.78
C MET A 18 4.11 2.08 -38.72
N ARG A 19 5.23 2.68 -38.31
CA ARG A 19 6.49 2.00 -38.00
C ARG A 19 6.88 2.21 -36.55
N VAL A 20 7.54 1.21 -35.98
CA VAL A 20 8.06 1.27 -34.61
C VAL A 20 9.19 2.31 -34.54
N ALA A 21 8.98 3.40 -33.81
CA ALA A 21 9.93 4.51 -33.65
C ALA A 21 10.97 4.24 -32.55
N LEU A 22 10.52 3.70 -31.41
CA LEU A 22 11.35 3.45 -30.24
C LEU A 22 11.87 2.03 -30.23
N SER A 23 13.06 1.83 -29.67
CA SER A 23 13.61 0.51 -29.45
C SER A 23 12.69 -0.29 -28.50
N MET A 24 12.19 -1.42 -28.98
CA MET A 24 11.42 -2.37 -28.20
C MET A 24 11.74 -3.80 -28.65
N PRO A 25 12.20 -4.67 -27.74
CA PRO A 25 12.49 -6.06 -28.07
C PRO A 25 11.19 -6.84 -28.27
N CYS A 26 11.20 -7.77 -29.22
CA CYS A 26 10.14 -8.74 -29.42
C CYS A 26 9.90 -9.53 -28.14
N ARG A 27 8.63 -9.68 -27.74
CA ARG A 27 8.25 -10.43 -26.52
C ARG A 27 8.79 -11.86 -26.51
N ARG A 28 8.82 -12.51 -27.68
CA ARG A 28 9.13 -13.94 -27.81
C ARG A 28 10.63 -14.23 -27.90
N CYS A 29 11.34 -13.58 -28.83
CA CYS A 29 12.75 -13.84 -29.10
C CYS A 29 13.71 -12.73 -28.66
N GLY A 30 13.21 -11.55 -28.26
CA GLY A 30 14.04 -10.41 -27.88
C GLY A 30 14.60 -9.58 -29.04
N TYR A 31 14.31 -9.92 -30.31
CA TYR A 31 14.77 -9.16 -31.48
C TYR A 31 14.28 -7.71 -31.46
N GLU A 32 15.16 -6.76 -31.78
CA GLU A 32 14.85 -5.33 -31.78
C GLU A 32 13.88 -4.95 -32.91
N LEU A 33 12.69 -4.45 -32.57
CA LEU A 33 11.62 -4.20 -33.54
C LEU A 33 11.65 -2.78 -34.14
N LYS A 34 12.64 -1.96 -33.80
CA LYS A 34 12.78 -0.59 -34.32
C LYS A 34 12.72 -0.55 -35.85
N GLU A 35 12.03 0.45 -36.39
CA GLU A 35 11.82 0.74 -37.82
C GLU A 35 11.01 -0.28 -38.63
N LEU A 36 10.60 -1.40 -38.01
CA LEU A 36 9.68 -2.35 -38.63
C LEU A 36 8.24 -1.82 -38.67
N GLY A 37 7.45 -2.32 -39.62
CA GLY A 37 6.01 -2.02 -39.70
C GLY A 37 5.26 -2.58 -38.49
N ALA A 38 4.35 -1.79 -37.92
CA ALA A 38 3.61 -2.17 -36.71
C ALA A 38 2.61 -3.32 -36.95
N ASP A 39 2.20 -3.54 -38.20
CA ASP A 39 1.32 -4.61 -38.65
C ASP A 39 2.06 -5.89 -39.09
N GLY A 40 3.39 -5.84 -39.17
CA GLY A 40 4.23 -6.96 -39.60
C GLY A 40 4.46 -8.02 -38.53
N ASP A 41 5.16 -9.07 -38.95
CA ASP A 41 5.63 -10.14 -38.07
C ASP A 41 7.13 -9.98 -37.76
N CYS A 42 7.56 -10.46 -36.60
CA CYS A 42 8.97 -10.45 -36.22
C CYS A 42 9.78 -11.34 -37.20
N PRO A 43 10.86 -10.83 -37.81
CA PRO A 43 11.62 -11.59 -38.81
C PRO A 43 12.30 -12.84 -38.26
N GLU A 44 12.61 -12.86 -36.95
CA GLU A 44 13.31 -13.98 -36.31
C GLU A 44 12.37 -15.12 -35.89
N CYS A 45 11.17 -14.80 -35.39
CA CYS A 45 10.29 -15.80 -34.76
C CYS A 45 8.86 -15.84 -35.31
N GLY A 46 8.51 -14.95 -36.23
CA GLY A 46 7.16 -14.83 -36.80
C GLY A 46 6.10 -14.32 -35.80
N GLU A 47 6.47 -13.87 -34.61
CA GLU A 47 5.51 -13.31 -33.65
C GLU A 47 4.97 -11.97 -34.17
N PRO A 48 3.63 -11.77 -34.23
CA PRO A 48 3.05 -10.52 -34.69
C PRO A 48 3.49 -9.32 -33.83
N ILE A 49 4.04 -8.28 -34.45
CA ILE A 49 4.58 -7.10 -33.76
C ILE A 49 3.50 -6.41 -32.91
N ARG A 50 2.26 -6.38 -33.40
CA ARG A 50 1.09 -5.87 -32.67
C ARG A 50 0.90 -6.49 -31.27
N LEU A 51 1.23 -7.77 -31.06
CA LEU A 51 1.10 -8.41 -29.75
C LEU A 51 2.15 -7.89 -28.78
N THR A 52 3.37 -7.65 -29.28
CA THR A 52 4.42 -6.99 -28.50
C THR A 52 4.03 -5.55 -28.18
N ILE A 53 3.45 -4.80 -29.14
CA ILE A 53 2.95 -3.43 -28.91
C ILE A 53 1.85 -3.41 -27.85
N ILE A 54 0.85 -4.30 -27.91
CA ILE A 54 -0.24 -4.38 -26.92
C ILE A 54 0.28 -4.70 -25.52
N GLU A 55 1.39 -5.44 -25.43
CA GLU A 55 2.04 -5.68 -24.15
C GLU A 55 2.78 -4.44 -23.64
N VAL A 56 3.56 -3.77 -24.48
CA VAL A 56 4.35 -2.61 -24.08
C VAL A 56 3.46 -1.40 -23.78
N VAL A 57 2.43 -1.19 -24.60
CA VAL A 57 1.42 -0.14 -24.41
C VAL A 57 0.43 -0.57 -23.36
N ASP A 58 0.23 0.27 -22.35
CA ASP A 58 -0.85 0.08 -21.38
C ASP A 58 -2.07 0.96 -21.75
N PRO A 59 -3.03 0.46 -22.56
CA PRO A 59 -4.18 1.24 -22.97
C PRO A 59 -5.08 1.62 -21.78
N THR A 60 -5.06 0.83 -20.70
CA THR A 60 -5.88 1.09 -19.52
C THR A 60 -5.35 2.29 -18.74
N SER A 61 -4.02 2.40 -18.60
CA SER A 61 -3.40 3.55 -17.93
C SER A 61 -3.66 4.86 -18.68
N ARG A 62 -3.70 4.82 -20.02
CA ARG A 62 -3.99 6.00 -20.87
C ARG A 62 -5.42 6.54 -20.72
N ARG A 63 -6.40 5.69 -20.39
CA ARG A 63 -7.78 6.12 -20.14
C ARG A 63 -7.93 6.90 -18.83
N LEU A 64 -6.94 6.84 -17.95
CA LEU A 64 -6.95 7.54 -16.67
C LEU A 64 -6.42 8.96 -16.87
N GLN A 65 -7.01 9.92 -16.16
CA GLN A 65 -6.54 11.30 -16.18
C GLN A 65 -5.07 11.38 -15.75
N PRO A 66 -4.24 12.17 -16.48
CA PRO A 66 -2.84 12.35 -16.15
C PRO A 66 -2.68 13.04 -14.79
N ILE A 67 -1.69 12.59 -14.02
CA ILE A 67 -1.39 13.14 -12.70
C ILE A 67 -0.32 14.22 -12.88
N HIS A 68 -0.58 15.42 -12.37
CA HIS A 68 0.39 16.51 -12.40
C HIS A 68 1.45 16.26 -11.31
N LYS A 69 2.71 16.00 -11.71
CA LYS A 69 3.82 15.59 -10.81
C LYS A 69 3.67 14.16 -10.25
N PRO A 70 3.68 13.12 -11.10
CA PRO A 70 3.47 11.74 -10.66
C PRO A 70 4.58 11.23 -9.72
N LYS A 71 5.81 11.77 -9.83
CA LYS A 71 6.91 11.48 -8.89
C LYS A 71 6.56 11.86 -7.45
N SER A 72 5.89 13.00 -7.25
CA SER A 72 5.50 13.47 -5.92
C SER A 72 4.43 12.56 -5.31
N VAL A 73 3.41 12.17 -6.08
CA VAL A 73 2.37 11.23 -5.63
C VAL A 73 2.96 9.87 -5.31
N GLY A 74 3.80 9.32 -6.20
CA GLY A 74 4.43 8.01 -6.01
C GLY A 74 5.33 7.96 -4.79
N ASN A 75 6.17 8.98 -4.58
CA ASN A 75 6.99 9.08 -3.36
C ASN A 75 6.12 9.25 -2.11
N SER A 76 5.11 10.12 -2.16
CA SER A 76 4.21 10.38 -1.03
C SER A 76 3.50 9.11 -0.54
N ILE A 77 2.86 8.35 -1.42
CA ILE A 77 2.16 7.11 -1.03
C ILE A 77 3.14 6.07 -0.47
N ALA A 78 4.33 5.93 -1.06
CA ALA A 78 5.35 4.98 -0.58
C ALA A 78 5.89 5.38 0.79
N SER A 79 6.20 6.66 0.99
CA SER A 79 6.67 7.19 2.28
C SER A 79 5.61 7.06 3.36
N VAL A 80 4.33 7.35 3.08
CA VAL A 80 3.24 7.19 4.05
C VAL A 80 3.15 5.74 4.54
N VAL A 81 3.13 4.76 3.63
CA VAL A 81 3.06 3.34 4.01
C VAL A 81 4.33 2.89 4.73
N LEU A 82 5.51 3.33 4.29
CA LEU A 82 6.78 2.99 4.93
C LEU A 82 6.85 3.52 6.37
N PHE A 83 6.59 4.82 6.59
CA PHE A 83 6.68 5.40 7.92
C PHE A 83 5.59 4.89 8.85
N TYR A 84 4.38 4.60 8.33
CA TYR A 84 3.34 3.96 9.12
C TYR A 84 3.70 2.51 9.48
N PHE A 85 4.31 1.76 8.56
CA PHE A 85 4.82 0.42 8.86
C PHE A 85 5.88 0.43 9.97
N VAL A 86 6.82 1.38 9.90
CA VAL A 86 7.81 1.60 10.97
C VAL A 86 7.13 1.97 12.28
N ALA A 87 6.13 2.87 12.26
CA ALA A 87 5.36 3.24 13.46
C ALA A 87 4.69 2.03 14.13
N ILE A 88 4.11 1.12 13.33
CA ILE A 88 3.50 -0.12 13.80
C ILE A 88 4.55 -1.06 14.39
N ILE A 89 5.68 -1.31 13.70
CA ILE A 89 6.76 -2.16 14.24
C ILE A 89 7.21 -1.63 15.60
N ILE A 90 7.45 -0.32 15.71
CA ILE A 90 7.89 0.30 16.95
C ILE A 90 6.82 0.16 18.06
N ALA A 91 5.53 0.31 17.74
CA ALA A 91 4.45 0.08 18.70
C ALA A 91 4.37 -1.39 19.15
N VAL A 92 4.59 -2.34 18.23
CA VAL A 92 4.69 -3.77 18.58
C VAL A 92 5.89 -4.01 19.49
N LEU A 93 7.05 -3.39 19.22
CA LEU A 93 8.23 -3.50 20.09
C LEU A 93 7.96 -2.90 21.48
N ALA A 94 7.22 -1.80 21.58
CA ALA A 94 6.79 -1.23 22.87
C ALA A 94 5.93 -2.24 23.65
N LEU A 95 4.98 -2.88 22.98
CA LEU A 95 4.12 -3.90 23.58
C LEU A 95 4.94 -5.12 24.04
N VAL A 96 5.85 -5.62 23.20
CA VAL A 96 6.73 -6.74 23.53
C VAL A 96 7.66 -6.40 24.69
N SER A 97 8.20 -5.17 24.77
CA SER A 97 9.05 -4.75 25.90
C SER A 97 8.36 -4.79 27.26
N ARG A 98 7.02 -4.72 27.28
CA ARG A 98 6.19 -4.78 28.49
C ARG A 98 5.65 -6.18 28.77
N ALA A 99 5.95 -7.16 27.93
CA ALA A 99 5.40 -8.49 28.10
C ALA A 99 6.01 -9.20 29.33
N PRO A 100 5.31 -10.19 29.92
CA PRO A 100 5.74 -10.85 31.14
C PRO A 100 7.12 -11.49 31.02
N GLU A 101 7.81 -11.64 32.15
CA GLU A 101 9.19 -12.16 32.16
C GLU A 101 9.32 -13.58 31.63
N SER A 102 8.23 -14.35 31.69
CA SER A 102 8.11 -15.73 31.20
C SER A 102 8.33 -15.87 29.69
N LEU A 103 8.23 -14.79 28.90
CA LEU A 103 8.52 -14.82 27.48
C LEU A 103 10.02 -14.65 27.21
N PRO A 104 10.61 -15.45 26.29
CA PRO A 104 12.03 -15.42 25.95
C PRO A 104 12.36 -14.19 25.08
N ILE A 105 12.21 -13.00 25.64
CA ILE A 105 12.47 -11.73 24.99
C ILE A 105 13.92 -11.34 25.24
N PRO A 106 14.69 -10.95 24.20
CA PRO A 106 16.07 -10.50 24.36
C PRO A 106 16.19 -9.37 25.41
N SER A 107 17.16 -9.48 26.32
CA SER A 107 17.41 -8.48 27.37
C SER A 107 17.67 -7.08 26.81
N ALA A 108 18.28 -6.98 25.64
CA ALA A 108 18.50 -5.72 24.93
C ALA A 108 17.20 -4.99 24.55
N LEU A 109 16.08 -5.71 24.33
CA LEU A 109 14.80 -5.08 24.05
C LEU A 109 14.13 -4.57 25.33
N ARG A 110 14.36 -5.26 26.46
CA ARG A 110 13.85 -4.85 27.79
C ARG A 110 14.61 -3.67 28.39
N SER A 111 15.88 -3.46 28.01
CA SER A 111 16.69 -2.34 28.51
C SER A 111 16.29 -0.98 27.92
N ILE A 112 15.61 -0.97 26.77
CA ILE A 112 15.12 0.26 26.15
C ILE A 112 13.81 0.67 26.81
N SER A 113 13.71 1.94 27.24
CA SER A 113 12.48 2.47 27.84
C SER A 113 11.30 2.37 26.88
N THR A 114 10.20 1.75 27.33
CA THR A 114 8.94 1.67 26.58
C THR A 114 8.46 3.06 26.13
N ILE A 115 8.64 4.08 26.97
CA ILE A 115 8.26 5.47 26.65
C ILE A 115 8.97 5.95 25.38
N SER A 116 10.24 5.59 25.19
CA SER A 116 11.00 5.93 23.98
C SER A 116 10.42 5.28 22.73
N PHE A 117 9.99 4.01 22.81
CA PHE A 117 9.30 3.35 21.69
C PHE A 117 7.98 4.04 21.36
N VAL A 118 7.14 4.34 22.36
CA VAL A 118 5.84 4.99 22.14
C VAL A 118 6.01 6.37 21.48
N TRP A 119 6.95 7.21 21.95
CA TRP A 119 7.26 8.49 21.31
C TRP A 119 7.79 8.35 19.89
N THR A 120 8.65 7.36 19.64
CA THR A 120 9.18 7.12 18.30
C THR A 120 8.07 6.66 17.34
N SER A 121 7.12 5.85 17.81
CA SER A 121 5.91 5.48 17.03
C SER A 121 5.04 6.71 16.73
N ALA A 122 4.83 7.59 17.70
CA ALA A 122 4.10 8.84 17.51
C ALA A 122 4.77 9.74 16.45
N LEU A 123 6.09 9.95 16.57
CA LEU A 123 6.87 10.80 15.66
C LEU A 123 6.88 10.24 14.24
N THR A 124 7.07 8.92 14.08
CA THR A 124 7.02 8.28 12.75
C THR A 124 5.64 8.38 12.11
N SER A 125 4.55 8.32 12.88
CA SER A 125 3.20 8.61 12.37
C SER A 125 3.02 10.08 11.95
N ILE A 126 3.60 11.04 12.67
CA ILE A 126 3.60 12.45 12.27
C ILE A 126 4.37 12.64 10.96
N ILE A 127 5.51 11.97 10.79
CA ILE A 127 6.24 11.97 9.51
C ILE A 127 5.37 11.38 8.40
N ALA A 128 4.72 10.23 8.63
CA ALA A 128 3.78 9.65 7.66
C ALA A 128 2.65 10.63 7.30
N PHE A 129 2.10 11.34 8.29
CA PHE A 129 1.09 12.36 8.09
C PHE A 129 1.57 13.52 7.22
N THR A 130 2.76 14.07 7.49
CA THR A 130 3.34 15.15 6.67
C THR A 130 3.61 14.69 5.22
N CYS A 131 4.01 13.42 5.04
CA CYS A 131 4.20 12.82 3.72
C CYS A 131 2.90 12.78 2.90
N LEU A 132 1.71 12.85 3.52
CA LEU A 132 0.41 12.83 2.84
C LEU A 132 0.01 14.20 2.26
N LEU A 133 0.63 15.29 2.72
CA LEU A 133 0.26 16.66 2.34
C LEU A 133 0.33 16.94 0.82
N PRO A 134 1.34 16.45 0.06
CA PRO A 134 1.37 16.64 -1.39
C PRO A 134 0.14 16.05 -2.08
N MET A 135 -0.28 14.84 -1.69
CA MET A 135 -1.46 14.20 -2.25
C MET A 135 -2.75 14.96 -1.90
N MET A 136 -2.85 15.48 -0.67
CA MET A 136 -3.99 16.31 -0.25
C MET A 136 -4.10 17.61 -1.08
N ARG A 137 -2.97 18.26 -1.38
CA ARG A 137 -2.94 19.44 -2.27
C ARG A 137 -3.43 19.11 -3.68
N MET A 138 -3.12 17.92 -4.18
CA MET A 138 -3.56 17.47 -5.50
C MET A 138 -5.03 17.05 -5.54
N CYS A 139 -5.59 16.54 -4.44
CA CYS A 139 -7.03 16.34 -4.33
C CYS A 139 -7.83 17.64 -4.48
N LYS A 140 -7.30 18.77 -3.99
CA LYS A 140 -7.95 20.09 -4.19
C LYS A 140 -8.02 20.49 -5.68
N ARG A 141 -7.11 19.98 -6.51
CA ARG A 141 -7.08 20.20 -7.97
C ARG A 141 -7.93 19.20 -8.76
N GLN A 142 -8.74 18.38 -8.08
CA GLN A 142 -9.62 17.35 -8.66
C GLN A 142 -8.92 16.18 -9.40
N GLU A 143 -7.60 16.23 -9.62
CA GLU A 143 -6.82 15.15 -10.26
C GLU A 143 -6.95 13.79 -9.55
N LEU A 144 -7.23 13.82 -8.24
CA LEU A 144 -7.38 12.66 -7.37
C LEU A 144 -8.76 12.61 -6.69
N ALA A 145 -9.81 13.11 -7.35
CA ALA A 145 -11.17 13.16 -6.78
C ALA A 145 -11.65 11.79 -6.27
N GLY A 146 -11.39 10.71 -7.02
CA GLY A 146 -11.73 9.34 -6.64
C GLY A 146 -10.96 8.78 -5.42
N CYS A 147 -9.87 9.44 -5.02
CA CYS A 147 -9.04 9.06 -3.88
C CYS A 147 -9.36 9.86 -2.61
N ARG A 148 -10.22 10.88 -2.68
CA ARG A 148 -10.48 11.82 -1.58
C ARG A 148 -10.92 11.12 -0.29
N LYS A 149 -11.86 10.18 -0.38
CA LYS A 149 -12.34 9.41 0.79
C LYS A 149 -11.21 8.65 1.47
N GLY A 150 -10.40 7.95 0.68
CA GLY A 150 -9.25 7.19 1.19
C GLY A 150 -8.23 8.10 1.86
N LEU A 151 -7.92 9.24 1.25
CA LEU A 151 -6.99 10.22 1.79
C LEU A 151 -7.47 10.84 3.10
N VAL A 152 -8.73 11.23 3.20
CA VAL A 152 -9.29 11.78 4.45
C VAL A 152 -9.27 10.75 5.58
N MET A 153 -9.60 9.49 5.29
CA MET A 153 -9.55 8.39 6.28
C MET A 153 -8.12 8.08 6.72
N THR A 154 -7.16 8.03 5.80
CA THR A 154 -5.74 7.84 6.15
C THR A 154 -5.23 9.03 6.96
N PHE A 155 -5.58 10.25 6.58
CA PHE A 155 -5.19 11.47 7.31
C PHE A 155 -5.71 11.46 8.75
N SER A 156 -7.02 11.21 8.94
CA SER A 156 -7.63 11.18 10.28
C SER A 156 -7.08 10.02 11.11
N GLY A 157 -6.86 8.86 10.51
CA GLY A 157 -6.27 7.70 11.18
C GLY A 157 -4.83 7.95 11.66
N LEU A 158 -3.97 8.54 10.83
CA LEU A 158 -2.59 8.87 11.21
C LEU A 158 -2.51 9.91 12.32
N TRP A 159 -3.39 10.92 12.26
CA TRP A 159 -3.48 11.95 13.29
C TRP A 159 -3.99 11.36 14.62
N LEU A 160 -5.05 10.54 14.57
CA LEU A 160 -5.58 9.84 15.74
C LEU A 160 -4.55 8.88 16.34
N TRP A 161 -3.77 8.19 15.51
CA TRP A 161 -2.66 7.32 15.97
C TRP A 161 -1.60 8.12 16.74
N ALA A 162 -1.17 9.26 16.19
CA ALA A 162 -0.16 10.11 16.84
C ALA A 162 -0.66 10.64 18.20
N ILE A 163 -1.92 11.08 18.27
CA ILE A 163 -2.56 11.50 19.52
C ILE A 163 -2.65 10.33 20.49
N SER A 164 -3.08 9.15 20.01
CA SER A 164 -3.16 7.93 20.83
C SER A 164 -1.84 7.60 21.51
N MET A 165 -0.76 7.60 20.74
CA MET A 165 0.57 7.30 21.27
C MET A 165 1.08 8.40 22.19
N GLY A 166 0.77 9.67 21.90
CA GLY A 166 1.07 10.78 22.82
C GLY A 166 0.35 10.65 24.17
N ILE A 167 -0.93 10.28 24.16
CA ILE A 167 -1.70 10.01 25.38
C ILE A 167 -1.09 8.82 26.12
N ASN A 168 -0.79 7.70 25.44
CA ASN A 168 -0.14 6.55 26.08
C ASN A 168 1.21 6.91 26.71
N ALA A 169 2.04 7.69 26.02
CA ALA A 169 3.31 8.14 26.57
C ALA A 169 3.13 9.03 27.80
N TRP A 170 2.13 9.92 27.77
CA TRP A 170 1.79 10.76 28.91
C TRP A 170 1.25 9.95 30.08
N LEU A 171 0.38 8.97 29.84
CA LEU A 171 -0.12 8.05 30.87
C LEU A 171 1.01 7.24 31.50
N LEU A 172 1.94 6.75 30.68
CA LEU A 172 3.14 6.02 31.14
C LEU A 172 4.09 6.88 31.99
N LEU A 173 4.03 8.21 31.90
CA LEU A 173 4.82 9.11 32.73
C LEU A 173 4.14 9.46 34.07
N ASN A 174 2.81 9.40 34.14
CA ASN A 174 2.02 9.85 35.29
C ASN A 174 1.47 8.70 36.16
N ILE A 175 2.07 7.50 36.07
CA ILE A 175 1.62 6.23 36.68
C ILE A 175 1.64 6.28 38.21
N LYS A 176 0.62 6.88 38.82
CA LYS A 176 0.25 6.56 40.21
C LYS A 176 -1.19 6.10 40.40
N MET A 177 -2.08 6.30 39.42
CA MET A 177 -3.51 6.07 39.61
C MET A 177 -4.21 5.75 38.28
N GLN A 178 -4.11 4.52 37.78
CA GLN A 178 -4.98 4.15 36.66
C GLN A 178 -5.55 2.75 36.79
N SER A 179 -6.88 2.67 36.67
CA SER A 179 -7.61 1.42 36.59
C SER A 179 -7.25 0.67 35.30
N THR A 180 -7.27 -0.66 35.38
CA THR A 180 -6.96 -1.57 34.25
C THR A 180 -7.80 -1.28 33.01
N GLU A 181 -9.06 -0.85 33.20
CA GLU A 181 -9.99 -0.50 32.13
C GLU A 181 -9.51 0.70 31.31
N VAL A 182 -9.04 1.74 31.98
CA VAL A 182 -8.56 2.96 31.31
C VAL A 182 -7.26 2.68 30.56
N ALA A 183 -6.38 1.86 31.14
CA ALA A 183 -5.17 1.39 30.46
C ALA A 183 -5.53 0.60 29.17
N MET A 184 -6.52 -0.29 29.21
CA MET A 184 -6.95 -1.06 28.03
C MET A 184 -7.48 -0.15 26.90
N LEU A 185 -8.30 0.86 27.26
CA LEU A 185 -8.87 1.80 26.29
C LEU A 185 -7.78 2.54 25.50
N PHE A 186 -6.77 3.07 26.21
CA PHE A 186 -5.73 3.88 25.59
C PHE A 186 -4.60 3.05 24.98
N ASP A 187 -4.16 1.96 25.61
CA ASP A 187 -3.05 1.15 25.10
C ASP A 187 -3.44 0.36 23.85
N ILE A 188 -4.73 -0.02 23.69
CA ILE A 188 -5.16 -0.97 22.64
C ILE A 188 -6.31 -0.43 21.80
N CYS A 189 -7.44 -0.07 22.39
CA CYS A 189 -8.64 0.26 21.62
C CYS A 189 -8.42 1.47 20.71
N LEU A 190 -7.83 2.55 21.24
CA LEU A 190 -7.60 3.78 20.47
C LEU A 190 -6.54 3.61 19.35
N PRO A 191 -5.40 2.93 19.58
CA PRO A 191 -4.48 2.53 18.51
C PRO A 191 -5.12 1.61 17.46
N VAL A 192 -5.94 0.65 17.87
CA VAL A 192 -6.60 -0.28 16.94
C VAL A 192 -7.62 0.45 16.07
N VAL A 193 -8.44 1.34 16.65
CA VAL A 193 -9.40 2.15 15.89
C VAL A 193 -8.70 3.08 14.90
N SER A 194 -7.62 3.74 15.33
CA SER A 194 -6.82 4.59 14.44
C SER A 194 -6.17 3.80 13.31
N ALA A 195 -5.63 2.61 13.59
CA ALA A 195 -5.14 1.69 12.55
C ALA A 195 -6.25 1.24 11.58
N GLY A 196 -7.45 0.97 12.09
CA GLY A 196 -8.62 0.63 11.28
C GLY A 196 -9.00 1.73 10.30
N LEU A 197 -8.90 3.00 10.72
CA LEU A 197 -9.10 4.16 9.84
C LEU A 197 -8.00 4.25 8.76
N VAL A 198 -6.73 4.05 9.13
CA VAL A 198 -5.61 4.05 8.18
C VAL A 198 -5.77 2.95 7.12
N PHE A 199 -6.05 1.71 7.56
CA PHE A 199 -6.28 0.58 6.64
C PHE A 199 -7.51 0.78 5.76
N SER A 200 -8.60 1.31 6.31
CA SER A 200 -9.78 1.67 5.51
C SER A 200 -9.46 2.74 4.47
N GLY A 201 -8.61 3.71 4.82
CA GLY A 201 -8.09 4.70 3.89
C GLY A 201 -7.26 4.07 2.77
N PHE A 202 -6.31 3.19 3.12
CA PHE A 202 -5.50 2.45 2.14
C PHE A 202 -6.34 1.54 1.23
N ARG A 203 -7.40 0.91 1.76
CA ARG A 203 -8.35 0.08 0.98
C ARG A 203 -8.94 0.86 -0.20
N HIS A 204 -9.20 2.15 -0.02
CA HIS A 204 -9.74 3.01 -1.07
C HIS A 204 -8.64 3.64 -1.93
N LEU A 205 -7.52 4.03 -1.32
CA LEU A 205 -6.44 4.77 -1.97
C LEU A 205 -5.58 3.89 -2.90
N VAL A 206 -5.11 2.75 -2.39
CA VAL A 206 -4.10 1.92 -3.07
C VAL A 206 -4.65 1.30 -4.35
N PRO A 207 -5.86 0.67 -4.39
CA PRO A 207 -6.38 0.12 -5.63
C PRO A 207 -6.61 1.18 -6.72
N ARG A 208 -7.03 2.39 -6.34
CA ARG A 208 -7.28 3.49 -7.27
C ARG A 208 -6.01 4.03 -7.91
N LEU A 209 -4.94 4.16 -7.13
CA LEU A 209 -3.62 4.50 -7.69
C LEU A 209 -3.03 3.32 -8.47
N GLY A 210 -3.23 2.10 -7.98
CA GLY A 210 -2.75 0.86 -8.58
C GLY A 210 -3.37 0.53 -9.93
N GLN A 211 -4.52 1.10 -10.28
CA GLN A 211 -5.06 1.04 -11.64
C GLN A 211 -4.10 1.58 -12.70
N ARG A 212 -3.13 2.44 -12.34
CA ARG A 212 -2.09 2.97 -13.25
C ARG A 212 -0.86 2.07 -13.38
N SER A 213 -0.72 1.05 -12.52
CA SER A 213 0.42 0.15 -12.52
C SER A 213 0.04 -1.21 -13.12
N ARG A 214 0.57 -1.52 -14.30
CA ARG A 214 0.35 -2.83 -14.96
C ARG A 214 0.78 -3.99 -14.07
N ALA A 215 1.94 -3.87 -13.41
CA ALA A 215 2.45 -4.85 -12.46
C ALA A 215 1.45 -5.09 -11.31
N PHE A 216 0.93 -4.02 -10.70
CA PHE A 216 -0.10 -4.13 -9.66
C PHE A 216 -1.40 -4.78 -10.18
N ARG A 217 -1.77 -4.48 -11.43
CA ARG A 217 -2.97 -5.07 -12.05
C ARG A 217 -2.80 -6.58 -12.30
N GLN A 218 -1.63 -7.02 -12.76
CA GLN A 218 -1.34 -8.42 -13.04
C GLN A 218 -1.10 -9.25 -11.77
N ALA A 219 -0.61 -8.62 -10.69
CA ALA A 219 -0.31 -9.28 -9.43
C ALA A 219 -1.54 -9.66 -8.58
N GLN A 220 -2.67 -10.07 -9.18
CA GLN A 220 -3.95 -10.30 -8.47
C GLN A 220 -3.81 -11.23 -7.25
N GLY A 221 -3.00 -12.29 -7.34
CA GLY A 221 -2.72 -13.22 -6.24
C GLY A 221 -1.83 -12.65 -5.12
N SER A 222 -1.00 -11.65 -5.42
CA SER A 222 -0.09 -11.00 -4.45
C SER A 222 -0.69 -9.71 -3.85
N ARG A 223 -1.93 -9.37 -4.18
CA ARG A 223 -2.59 -8.19 -3.61
C ARG A 223 -2.96 -8.48 -2.15
N GLN A 224 -2.39 -7.69 -1.24
CA GLN A 224 -2.80 -7.74 0.15
C GLN A 224 -4.28 -7.38 0.27
N ARG A 225 -5.09 -8.30 0.79
CA ARG A 225 -6.49 -8.03 1.08
C ARG A 225 -6.56 -7.19 2.34
N MET A 226 -6.97 -5.92 2.19
CA MET A 226 -7.06 -4.99 3.32
C MET A 226 -8.10 -5.42 4.37
N ASN A 227 -9.09 -6.24 3.97
CA ASN A 227 -10.07 -6.81 4.89
C ASN A 227 -9.42 -7.76 5.91
N ASP A 228 -8.39 -8.50 5.51
CA ASP A 228 -7.70 -9.45 6.39
C ASP A 228 -6.94 -8.69 7.49
N LEU A 229 -6.36 -7.53 7.15
CA LEU A 229 -5.72 -6.62 8.12
C LEU A 229 -6.74 -6.00 9.08
N LEU A 230 -7.92 -5.61 8.59
CA LEU A 230 -9.00 -5.10 9.43
C LEU A 230 -9.56 -6.19 10.36
N ALA A 231 -9.66 -7.43 9.89
CA ALA A 231 -10.07 -8.55 10.73
C ALA A 231 -9.02 -8.84 11.82
N ALA A 232 -7.73 -8.84 11.48
CA ALA A 232 -6.65 -9.02 12.44
C ALA A 232 -6.68 -7.96 13.57
N LEU A 233 -7.06 -6.72 13.27
CA LEU A 233 -7.25 -5.67 14.28
C LEU A 233 -8.34 -6.01 15.30
N ILE A 234 -9.47 -6.58 14.85
CA ILE A 234 -10.55 -7.01 15.76
C ILE A 234 -10.05 -8.15 16.64
N VAL A 235 -9.31 -9.10 16.06
CA VAL A 235 -8.75 -10.24 16.79
C VAL A 235 -7.74 -9.80 17.87
N ILE A 236 -6.99 -8.70 17.65
CA ILE A 236 -6.12 -8.10 18.68
C ILE A 236 -6.94 -7.64 19.90
N ILE A 237 -8.09 -7.00 19.70
CA ILE A 237 -8.96 -6.56 20.80
C ILE A 237 -9.43 -7.78 21.60
N VAL A 238 -9.84 -8.86 20.92
CA VAL A 238 -10.25 -10.10 21.58
C VAL A 238 -9.13 -10.70 22.41
N GLY A 239 -7.94 -10.88 21.82
CA GLY A 239 -6.78 -11.43 22.53
C GLY A 239 -6.39 -10.57 23.74
N ARG A 240 -6.48 -9.24 23.62
CA ARG A 240 -6.23 -8.33 24.75
C ARG A 240 -7.27 -8.43 25.83
N THR A 241 -8.54 -8.56 25.45
CA THR A 241 -9.65 -8.72 26.39
C THR A 241 -9.44 -9.98 27.23
N PHE A 242 -9.07 -11.10 26.60
CA PHE A 242 -8.72 -12.33 27.32
C PHE A 242 -7.62 -12.09 28.34
N LEU A 243 -6.51 -11.45 27.94
CA LEU A 243 -5.43 -11.10 28.87
C LEU A 243 -5.87 -10.17 30.02
N ALA A 244 -6.86 -9.32 29.81
CA ALA A 244 -7.32 -8.34 30.81
C ALA A 244 -8.26 -8.96 31.85
N VAL A 245 -9.06 -9.97 31.46
CA VAL A 245 -10.04 -10.62 32.34
C VAL A 245 -9.51 -11.89 33.01
N SER A 246 -8.36 -12.38 32.56
CA SER A 246 -7.78 -13.65 33.01
C SER A 246 -6.70 -13.44 34.08
N ASP A 247 -6.61 -14.37 35.03
CA ASP A 247 -5.44 -14.45 35.92
C ASP A 247 -4.16 -14.70 35.11
N THR A 248 -3.04 -14.15 35.58
CA THR A 248 -1.75 -14.14 34.85
C THR A 248 -1.25 -15.52 34.45
N ASP A 249 -1.55 -16.55 35.26
CA ASP A 249 -1.09 -17.93 35.05
C ASP A 249 -2.15 -18.85 34.44
N SER A 250 -3.29 -18.29 34.01
CA SER A 250 -4.38 -19.08 33.44
C SER A 250 -4.14 -19.44 31.97
N ASN A 251 -4.70 -20.58 31.54
CA ASN A 251 -4.71 -20.99 30.13
C ASN A 251 -5.38 -19.94 29.22
N LEU A 252 -6.32 -19.16 29.76
CA LEU A 252 -7.01 -18.09 29.03
C LEU A 252 -6.06 -16.91 28.72
N ALA A 253 -5.19 -16.55 29.67
CA ALA A 253 -4.15 -15.55 29.44
C ALA A 253 -3.20 -15.99 28.32
N LEU A 254 -2.73 -17.24 28.38
CA LEU A 254 -1.86 -17.82 27.36
C LEU A 254 -2.52 -17.80 25.98
N LEU A 255 -3.79 -18.21 25.88
CA LEU A 255 -4.56 -18.15 24.64
C LEU A 255 -4.67 -16.71 24.12
N GLY A 256 -5.00 -15.74 24.98
CA GLY A 256 -5.07 -14.33 24.62
C GLY A 256 -3.75 -13.79 24.07
N LEU A 257 -2.63 -14.15 24.69
CA LEU A 257 -1.30 -13.81 24.22
C LEU A 257 -0.99 -14.41 22.84
N ILE A 258 -1.25 -15.71 22.64
CA ILE A 258 -1.02 -16.38 21.34
C ILE A 258 -1.83 -15.69 20.24
N ILE A 259 -3.11 -15.41 20.49
CA ILE A 259 -4.01 -14.70 19.57
C ILE A 259 -3.45 -13.32 19.21
N MET A 260 -2.98 -12.56 20.21
CA MET A 260 -2.38 -11.24 19.99
C MET A 260 -1.12 -11.33 19.15
N VAL A 261 -0.19 -12.23 19.49
CA VAL A 261 1.07 -12.39 18.75
C VAL A 261 0.80 -12.76 17.29
N MET A 262 -0.04 -13.77 17.04
CA MET A 262 -0.40 -14.18 15.68
C MET A 262 -1.01 -13.03 14.88
N SER A 263 -1.93 -12.27 15.48
CA SER A 263 -2.61 -11.16 14.82
C SER A 263 -1.66 -10.00 14.51
N LEU A 264 -0.76 -9.67 15.44
CA LEU A 264 0.28 -8.66 15.22
C LEU A 264 1.25 -9.09 14.12
N SER A 265 1.66 -10.36 14.08
CA SER A 265 2.47 -10.91 12.99
C SER A 265 1.78 -10.79 11.64
N LEU A 266 0.49 -11.12 11.55
CA LEU A 266 -0.31 -10.96 10.32
C LEU A 266 -0.37 -9.49 9.88
N ILE A 267 -0.49 -8.55 10.82
CA ILE A 267 -0.49 -7.11 10.50
C ILE A 267 0.86 -6.67 9.95
N VAL A 268 1.96 -7.04 10.61
CA VAL A 268 3.32 -6.69 10.17
C VAL A 268 3.61 -7.27 8.79
N ILE A 269 3.32 -8.55 8.57
CA ILE A 269 3.51 -9.21 7.28
C ILE A 269 2.64 -8.55 6.19
N GLY A 270 1.36 -8.33 6.46
CA GLY A 270 0.46 -7.73 5.49
C GLY A 270 0.81 -6.28 5.14
N LEU A 271 1.33 -5.51 6.10
CA LEU A 271 1.90 -4.17 5.83
C LEU A 271 3.17 -4.25 4.99
N GLY A 272 4.03 -5.25 5.19
CA GLY A 272 5.18 -5.51 4.32
C GLY A 272 4.76 -5.78 2.87
N TYR A 273 3.73 -6.59 2.65
CA TYR A 273 3.14 -6.78 1.32
C TYR A 273 2.52 -5.50 0.76
N LEU A 274 1.85 -4.70 1.59
CA LEU A 274 1.31 -3.41 1.18
C LEU A 274 2.43 -2.45 0.73
N LEU A 275 3.54 -2.40 1.45
CA LEU A 275 4.71 -1.58 1.09
C LEU A 275 5.27 -2.00 -0.27
N ARG A 276 5.46 -3.30 -0.51
CA ARG A 276 5.88 -3.84 -1.81
C ARG A 276 4.92 -3.43 -2.93
N ASN A 277 3.61 -3.56 -2.69
CA ASN A 277 2.58 -3.16 -3.65
C ASN A 277 2.66 -1.67 -3.99
N VAL A 278 2.87 -0.81 -2.99
CA VAL A 278 2.98 0.64 -3.21
C VAL A 278 4.29 1.03 -3.90
N ILE A 279 5.40 0.30 -3.70
CA ILE A 279 6.64 0.49 -4.47
C ILE A 279 6.41 0.22 -5.96
N TRP A 280 5.65 -0.82 -6.32
CA TRP A 280 5.26 -1.06 -7.72
C TRP A 280 4.40 0.05 -8.31
N ILE A 281 3.48 0.61 -7.51
CA ILE A 281 2.66 1.76 -7.91
C ILE A 281 3.56 2.98 -8.14
N ARG A 282 4.47 3.27 -7.19
CA ARG A 282 5.43 4.37 -7.28
C ARG A 282 6.25 4.26 -8.57
N ASN A 283 6.83 3.10 -8.85
CA ASN A 283 7.68 2.92 -10.04
C ASN A 283 6.87 3.14 -11.32
N ALA A 284 5.65 2.59 -11.41
CA ALA A 284 4.77 2.82 -12.57
C ALA A 284 4.34 4.28 -12.75
N LEU A 285 4.22 5.05 -11.66
CA LEU A 285 3.94 6.49 -11.72
C LEU A 285 5.16 7.30 -12.17
N ILE A 286 6.36 6.94 -11.71
CA ILE A 286 7.60 7.66 -12.02
C ILE A 286 8.04 7.41 -13.46
N THR A 287 7.94 6.16 -13.91
CA THR A 287 8.29 5.71 -15.27
C THR A 287 7.05 5.12 -15.93
N PRO A 288 6.12 5.96 -16.42
CA PRO A 288 4.93 5.47 -17.10
C PRO A 288 5.33 4.73 -18.39
N PRO A 289 4.58 3.70 -18.81
CA PRO A 289 4.82 3.05 -20.09
C PRO A 289 4.66 4.06 -21.24
N PRO A 290 5.44 3.92 -22.32
CA PRO A 290 5.42 4.86 -23.45
C PRO A 290 4.04 4.90 -24.11
N ALA A 291 3.68 6.04 -24.71
CA ALA A 291 2.45 6.10 -25.51
C ALA A 291 2.57 5.25 -26.76
N LEU A 292 1.41 4.86 -27.32
CA LEU A 292 1.36 4.36 -28.69
C LEU A 292 1.96 5.38 -29.68
N ILE A 293 1.67 6.67 -29.50
CA ILE A 293 2.21 7.74 -30.36
C ILE A 293 3.72 8.00 -30.17
N ASP A 294 4.28 7.63 -29.00
CA ASP A 294 5.72 7.73 -28.77
C ASP A 294 6.42 6.50 -29.40
N LEU A 295 5.75 5.35 -29.38
CA LEU A 295 6.25 4.10 -29.94
C LEU A 295 6.14 4.02 -31.46
N LEU A 296 5.19 4.72 -32.08
CA LEU A 296 4.88 4.59 -33.50
C LEU A 296 5.00 5.92 -34.23
N HIS A 297 5.59 5.90 -35.43
CA HIS A 297 5.60 7.04 -36.36
C HIS A 297 5.01 6.64 -37.72
N LEU A 298 4.47 7.61 -38.45
CA LEU A 298 3.96 7.38 -39.80
C LEU A 298 5.12 7.02 -40.75
N ARG A 299 4.88 6.03 -41.60
CA ARG A 299 5.76 5.66 -42.70
C ARG A 299 5.73 6.77 -43.75
N GLY A 300 6.82 7.53 -43.84
CA GLY A 300 7.07 8.47 -44.93
C GLY A 300 7.34 7.77 -46.25
#